data_AF-A0A7S2JZE5-F1
#
_entry.id   AF-A0A7S2JZE5-F1
#
_cell.length_a   1.000
_cell.length_b   1.000
_cell.length_c   1.000
_cell.angle_alpha   90.00
_cell.angle_beta   90.00
_cell.angle_gamma   90.00
#
_symmetry.space_group_name_H-M   'P 1'
#
loop_
_entity.id
_entity.type
_entity.pdbx_description
1 polymer ?
#
loop_
_entity_poly.entity_id
_entity_poly.type
_entity_poly.pdbx_seq_one_letter_code
_entity_poly.pdbx_strand_id
1 'polypeptide(L)'
;MAMYYMPCLGPILGLQLTAALQGQRGLGCLAARLEDLTELLFKLHDLNGNGVLEEQELIRLNEQLAVMHHGKEADVRQVRMKYRELFRSKLNADGKPVPYRTFRAYAHEVLDAIDTDPQAQEMILEQFIAEA
;
A
#
# COMPACT_ATOMS: atom_id res chain seq x y z
N MET A 1 10.91 -14.01 -21.07
CA MET A 1 10.10 -12.93 -21.68
C MET A 1 9.35 -12.26 -20.54
N ALA A 2 9.73 -11.01 -20.24
CA ALA A 2 9.10 -10.05 -19.32
C ALA A 2 8.50 -10.58 -17.99
N MET A 3 9.37 -10.79 -16.98
CA MET A 3 8.93 -10.80 -15.58
C MET A 3 8.73 -9.35 -15.13
N TYR A 4 7.47 -8.88 -15.11
CA TYR A 4 7.09 -7.65 -14.41
C TYR A 4 7.21 -7.87 -12.89
N TYR A 5 8.43 -7.80 -12.38
CA TYR A 5 8.72 -7.89 -10.96
C TYR A 5 8.44 -6.53 -10.32
N MET A 6 7.43 -6.46 -9.45
CA MET A 6 7.14 -5.34 -8.56
C MET A 6 7.90 -5.57 -7.23
N PRO A 7 9.09 -4.97 -7.02
CA PRO A 7 10.02 -5.42 -5.96
C PRO A 7 9.67 -5.05 -4.51
N CYS A 8 8.40 -4.84 -4.15
CA CYS A 8 8.04 -4.57 -2.75
C CYS A 8 6.93 -5.48 -2.21
N LEU A 9 6.43 -6.42 -3.01
CA LEU A 9 5.50 -7.47 -2.56
C LEU A 9 6.12 -8.88 -2.64
N GLY A 10 7.44 -8.96 -2.84
CA GLY A 10 8.16 -10.18 -3.21
C GLY A 10 8.11 -11.33 -2.19
N PRO A 11 8.21 -11.11 -0.86
CA PRO A 11 8.14 -12.23 0.08
C PRO A 11 6.74 -12.52 0.65
N ILE A 12 5.76 -11.62 0.51
CA ILE A 12 4.53 -11.66 1.33
C ILE A 12 3.46 -12.56 0.74
N LEU A 13 3.46 -12.77 -0.59
CA LEU A 13 2.63 -13.80 -1.22
C LEU A 13 3.20 -15.23 -1.07
N GLY A 14 4.34 -15.39 -0.38
CA GLY A 14 4.96 -16.69 -0.13
C GLY A 14 4.50 -17.39 1.15
N LEU A 15 3.84 -16.69 2.07
CA LEU A 15 3.43 -17.22 3.38
C LEU A 15 2.08 -16.62 3.79
N GLN A 16 1.01 -17.32 3.42
CA GLN A 16 -0.28 -17.47 4.13
C GLN A 16 -1.46 -17.61 3.16
N LEU A 17 -1.39 -18.59 2.25
CA LEU A 17 -2.60 -19.17 1.64
C LEU A 17 -3.24 -20.23 2.56
N THR A 18 -3.26 -19.97 3.88
CA THR A 18 -3.87 -20.84 4.90
C THR A 18 -4.55 -20.01 5.98
N ALA A 19 -5.32 -19.00 5.59
CA ALA A 19 -6.38 -18.47 6.43
C ALA A 19 -7.73 -18.68 5.71
N ALA A 20 -7.94 -19.92 5.27
CA ALA A 20 -9.30 -20.41 5.16
C ALA A 20 -9.96 -20.28 6.55
N LEU A 21 -11.17 -19.76 6.58
CA LEU A 21 -12.14 -19.76 7.68
C LEU A 21 -12.04 -18.59 8.68
N GLN A 22 -12.56 -17.40 8.31
CA GLN A 22 -13.25 -16.55 9.30
C GLN A 22 -14.58 -15.99 8.77
N GLY A 23 -15.64 -16.65 9.25
CA GLY A 23 -16.99 -16.22 9.56
C GLY A 23 -17.54 -14.92 8.99
N GLN A 24 -18.67 -15.08 8.29
CA GLN A 24 -19.67 -14.07 7.90
C GLN A 24 -19.68 -12.80 8.77
N ARG A 25 -19.08 -11.72 8.25
CA ARG A 25 -19.39 -10.34 8.64
C ARG A 25 -20.37 -9.76 7.62
N GLY A 26 -21.40 -9.05 8.07
CA GLY A 26 -22.35 -8.40 7.17
C GLY A 26 -21.66 -7.36 6.30
N LEU A 27 -21.95 -7.36 4.99
CA LEU A 27 -21.30 -6.52 3.97
C LEU A 27 -21.24 -5.02 4.33
N GLY A 28 -22.25 -4.50 5.05
CA GLY A 28 -22.26 -3.10 5.51
C GLY A 28 -21.27 -2.77 6.63
N CYS A 29 -20.92 -3.74 7.49
CA CYS A 29 -19.88 -3.58 8.51
C CYS A 29 -18.48 -3.68 7.90
N LEU A 30 -18.32 -4.59 6.93
CA LEU A 30 -17.04 -4.81 6.27
C LEU A 30 -16.62 -3.62 5.40
N ALA A 31 -17.55 -3.02 4.66
CA ALA A 31 -17.24 -1.81 3.88
C ALA A 31 -16.80 -0.63 4.76
N ALA A 32 -17.43 -0.43 5.92
CA ALA A 32 -17.00 0.60 6.89
C ALA A 32 -15.61 0.27 7.46
N ARG A 33 -15.35 -1.00 7.76
CA ARG A 33 -14.05 -1.47 8.24
C ARG A 33 -12.94 -1.26 7.20
N LEU A 34 -13.19 -1.54 5.92
CA LEU A 34 -12.26 -1.28 4.83
C LEU A 34 -11.95 0.22 4.70
N GLU A 35 -12.95 1.08 4.86
CA GLU A 35 -12.75 2.53 4.87
C GLU A 35 -11.87 2.96 6.06
N ASP A 36 -12.18 2.48 7.27
CA ASP A 36 -11.40 2.81 8.47
C ASP A 36 -9.92 2.37 8.34
N LEU A 37 -9.69 1.18 7.77
CA LEU A 37 -8.35 0.66 7.52
C LEU A 37 -7.63 1.48 6.43
N THR A 38 -8.34 1.87 5.37
CA THR A 38 -7.77 2.71 4.31
C THR A 38 -7.38 4.10 4.83
N GLU A 39 -8.20 4.69 5.71
CA GLU A 39 -7.90 5.95 6.38
C GLU A 39 -6.72 5.80 7.36
N LEU A 40 -6.66 4.71 8.11
CA LEU A 40 -5.54 4.41 9.00
C LEU A 40 -4.23 4.25 8.21
N LEU A 41 -4.27 3.53 7.08
CA LEU A 41 -3.13 3.37 6.20
C LEU A 41 -2.64 4.73 5.68
N PHE A 42 -3.56 5.61 5.27
CA PHE A 42 -3.22 6.96 4.85
C PHE A 42 -2.54 7.76 5.96
N LYS A 43 -3.08 7.71 7.19
CA LYS A 43 -2.48 8.39 8.36
C LYS A 43 -1.09 7.89 8.70
N LEU A 44 -0.80 6.60 8.50
CA LEU A 44 0.55 6.05 8.66
C LEU A 44 1.50 6.52 7.55
N HIS A 45 0.96 6.77 6.36
CA HIS A 45 1.75 7.25 5.22
C HIS A 45 2.00 8.76 5.23
N ASP A 46 1.10 9.54 5.85
CA ASP A 46 1.23 10.98 6.12
C ASP A 46 2.19 11.21 7.30
N LEU A 47 3.50 11.14 7.01
CA LEU A 47 4.55 11.21 8.01
C LEU A 47 4.60 12.55 8.75
N ASN A 48 4.14 13.64 8.13
CA ASN A 48 4.15 14.97 8.73
C ASN A 48 2.77 15.41 9.27
N GLY A 49 1.72 14.63 9.04
CA GLY A 49 0.37 14.86 9.58
C GLY A 49 -0.34 16.05 8.96
N ASN A 50 0.02 16.46 7.74
CA ASN A 50 -0.56 17.64 7.09
C ASN A 50 -1.88 17.33 6.35
N GLY A 51 -2.33 16.08 6.35
CA GLY A 51 -3.57 15.63 5.71
C GLY A 51 -3.45 15.39 4.21
N VAL A 52 -2.24 15.42 3.65
CA VAL A 52 -1.95 15.10 2.24
C VAL A 52 -0.76 14.16 2.15
N LEU A 53 -0.80 13.22 1.21
CA LEU A 53 0.33 12.34 0.94
C LEU A 53 1.27 12.98 -0.06
N GLU A 54 2.52 13.21 0.34
CA GLU A 54 3.57 13.76 -0.52
C GLU A 54 4.37 12.68 -1.24
N GLU A 55 4.91 13.00 -2.42
CA GLU A 55 5.81 12.10 -3.18
C GLU A 55 6.98 11.63 -2.29
N GLN A 56 7.52 12.54 -1.49
CA GLN A 56 8.70 12.26 -0.65
C GLN A 56 8.38 11.33 0.52
N GLU A 57 7.16 11.37 1.04
CA GLU A 57 6.71 10.50 2.14
C GLU A 57 6.57 9.05 1.66
N LEU A 58 5.90 8.86 0.52
CA LEU A 58 5.78 7.55 -0.10
C LEU A 58 7.16 6.96 -0.43
N ILE A 59 8.09 7.77 -0.95
CA ILE A 59 9.46 7.33 -1.22
C ILE A 59 10.15 6.91 0.07
N ARG A 60 10.10 7.72 1.14
CA ARG A 60 10.80 7.45 2.40
C ARG A 60 10.32 6.17 3.07
N LEU A 61 9.02 5.95 3.14
CA LEU A 61 8.43 4.73 3.69
C LEU A 61 8.95 3.49 2.97
N ASN A 62 8.94 3.53 1.64
CA ASN A 62 9.40 2.40 0.85
C ASN A 62 10.93 2.22 0.88
N GLU A 63 11.71 3.30 1.00
CA GLU A 63 13.15 3.23 1.27
C GLU A 63 13.43 2.57 2.63
N GLN A 64 12.68 2.93 3.67
CA GLN A 64 12.80 2.33 5.02
C GLN A 64 12.46 0.84 5.00
N LEU A 65 11.35 0.46 4.36
CA LEU A 65 10.96 -0.93 4.16
C LEU A 65 12.06 -1.72 3.43
N ALA A 66 12.59 -1.18 2.33
CA ALA A 66 13.65 -1.84 1.58
C ALA A 66 14.91 -2.08 2.42
N VAL A 67 15.31 -1.11 3.23
CA VAL A 67 16.44 -1.25 4.17
C VAL A 67 16.13 -2.25 5.27
N MET A 68 14.90 -2.30 5.78
CA MET A 68 14.49 -3.26 6.81
C MET A 68 14.51 -4.70 6.31
N HIS A 69 14.10 -4.94 5.06
CA HIS A 69 14.04 -6.29 4.48
C HIS A 69 15.35 -6.76 3.86
N HIS A 70 16.13 -5.88 3.22
CA HIS A 70 17.37 -6.24 2.51
C HIS A 70 18.65 -5.77 3.22
N GLY A 71 18.53 -5.10 4.36
CA GLY A 71 19.68 -4.55 5.08
C GLY A 71 20.43 -3.48 4.30
N LYS A 72 21.75 -3.40 4.50
CA LYS A 72 22.62 -2.40 3.85
C LYS A 72 22.80 -2.59 2.33
N GLU A 73 22.34 -3.72 1.78
CA GLU A 73 22.38 -4.00 0.34
C GLU A 73 21.12 -3.52 -0.39
N ALA A 74 20.17 -2.90 0.32
CA ALA A 74 18.98 -2.31 -0.28
C ALA A 74 19.37 -1.23 -1.32
N ASP A 75 18.90 -1.40 -2.56
CA ASP A 75 19.04 -0.37 -3.59
C ASP A 75 17.99 0.74 -3.41
N VAL A 76 18.28 1.60 -2.43
CA VAL A 76 17.49 2.79 -2.10
C VAL A 76 17.27 3.67 -3.34
N ARG A 77 18.23 3.71 -4.29
CA ARG A 77 18.10 4.54 -5.49
C ARG A 77 17.07 3.96 -6.45
N GLN A 78 17.08 2.65 -6.66
CA GLN A 78 16.08 1.97 -7.47
C GLN A 78 14.69 2.12 -6.87
N VAL A 79 14.56 1.93 -5.55
CA VAL A 79 13.30 2.11 -4.81
C VAL A 79 12.79 3.54 -4.99
N ARG A 80 13.64 4.55 -4.78
CA ARG A 80 13.28 5.96 -5.00
C ARG A 80 12.74 6.23 -6.39
N MET A 81 13.43 5.77 -7.43
CA MET A 81 13.02 6.01 -8.82
C MET A 81 11.67 5.33 -9.11
N LYS A 82 11.50 4.09 -8.67
CA LYS A 82 10.27 3.32 -8.83
C LYS A 82 9.08 4.00 -8.16
N TYR A 83 9.23 4.42 -6.91
CA TYR A 83 8.11 5.03 -6.17
C TYR A 83 7.80 6.46 -6.60
N ARG A 84 8.81 7.22 -7.08
CA ARG A 84 8.57 8.48 -7.77
C ARG A 84 7.73 8.28 -9.03
N GLU A 85 8.09 7.31 -9.86
CA GLU A 85 7.36 7.01 -11.10
C GLU A 85 5.94 6.53 -10.80
N LEU A 86 5.76 5.67 -9.80
CA LEU A 86 4.44 5.22 -9.34
C LEU A 86 3.59 6.40 -8.87
N PHE A 87 4.13 7.27 -8.02
CA PHE A 87 3.40 8.44 -7.53
C PHE A 87 2.93 9.32 -8.69
N ARG A 88 3.80 9.59 -9.66
CA ARG A 88 3.46 10.45 -10.80
C ARG A 88 2.52 9.79 -11.81
N SER A 89 2.64 8.48 -12.02
CA SER A 89 1.78 7.77 -12.96
C SER A 89 0.39 7.46 -12.42
N LYS A 90 0.24 7.31 -11.10
CA LYS A 90 -1.00 6.83 -10.47
C LYS A 90 -1.69 7.82 -9.53
N LEU A 91 -0.94 8.66 -8.83
CA LEU A 91 -1.50 9.58 -7.85
C LEU A 91 -1.57 11.01 -8.39
N ASN A 92 -0.43 11.56 -8.83
CA ASN A 92 -0.36 12.93 -9.33
C ASN A 92 0.83 13.16 -10.26
N ALA A 93 0.54 13.33 -11.55
CA ALA A 93 1.55 13.54 -12.60
C ALA A 93 2.50 14.72 -12.36
N ASP A 94 2.01 15.77 -11.69
CA ASP A 94 2.83 16.94 -11.34
C ASP A 94 3.72 16.70 -10.11
N GLY A 95 3.59 15.55 -9.44
CA GLY A 95 4.28 15.23 -8.19
C GLY A 95 3.79 16.07 -6.99
N LYS A 96 2.62 16.71 -7.11
CA LYS A 96 2.04 17.51 -6.02
C LYS A 96 1.41 16.59 -4.96
N PRO A 97 1.37 17.02 -3.69
CA PRO A 97 0.72 16.27 -2.62
C PRO A 97 -0.74 15.96 -2.95
N VAL A 98 -1.22 14.80 -2.51
CA VAL A 98 -2.58 14.34 -2.81
C VAL A 98 -3.41 14.20 -1.54
N PRO A 99 -4.68 14.64 -1.54
CA PRO A 99 -5.56 14.45 -0.40
C PRO A 99 -5.98 12.98 -0.26
N TYR A 100 -6.48 12.62 0.93
CA TYR A 100 -7.00 11.28 1.23
C TYR A 100 -7.94 10.75 0.14
N ARG A 101 -8.83 11.58 -0.42
CA ARG A 101 -9.77 11.15 -1.47
C ARG A 101 -9.08 10.55 -2.70
N THR A 102 -7.96 11.12 -3.12
CA THR A 102 -7.17 10.61 -4.26
C THR A 102 -6.45 9.33 -3.88
N PHE A 103 -5.83 9.29 -2.69
CA PHE A 103 -5.18 8.10 -2.17
C PHE A 103 -6.15 6.92 -2.04
N ARG A 104 -7.35 7.16 -1.47
CA ARG A 104 -8.41 6.17 -1.30
C ARG A 104 -8.82 5.55 -2.63
N ALA A 105 -9.02 6.37 -3.67
CA ALA A 105 -9.37 5.86 -5.00
C ALA A 105 -8.26 4.93 -5.54
N TYR A 106 -7.01 5.35 -5.41
CA TYR A 106 -5.86 4.52 -5.78
C TYR A 106 -5.75 3.24 -4.95
N ALA A 107 -5.95 3.31 -3.64
CA ALA A 107 -5.91 2.16 -2.74
C ALA A 107 -6.98 1.13 -3.12
N HIS A 108 -8.20 1.56 -3.44
CA HIS A 108 -9.23 0.66 -3.96
C HIS A 108 -8.84 0.03 -5.30
N GLU A 109 -8.28 0.79 -6.25
CA GLU A 109 -7.80 0.20 -7.51
C GLU A 109 -6.70 -0.85 -7.29
N VAL A 110 -5.80 -0.62 -6.33
CA VAL A 110 -4.76 -1.59 -5.96
C VAL A 110 -5.37 -2.83 -5.32
N LEU A 111 -6.30 -2.66 -4.37
CA LEU A 111 -6.97 -3.77 -3.70
C LEU A 111 -7.75 -4.61 -4.70
N ASP A 112 -8.56 -4.00 -5.56
CA ASP A 112 -9.34 -4.69 -6.61
C ASP A 112 -8.43 -5.42 -7.62
N ALA A 113 -7.24 -4.90 -7.89
CA ALA A 113 -6.26 -5.55 -8.76
C ALA A 113 -5.58 -6.76 -8.10
N ILE A 114 -5.50 -6.80 -6.76
CA ILE A 114 -4.92 -7.91 -6.00
C ILE A 114 -5.98 -8.98 -5.76
N ASP A 115 -7.12 -8.60 -5.17
CA ASP A 115 -8.25 -9.50 -4.89
C ASP A 115 -9.55 -8.69 -4.80
N THR A 116 -10.61 -9.16 -5.44
CA THR A 116 -11.93 -8.52 -5.41
C THR A 116 -12.76 -8.94 -4.19
N ASP A 117 -12.34 -9.96 -3.44
CA ASP A 117 -13.02 -10.41 -2.23
C ASP A 117 -12.82 -9.41 -1.07
N PRO A 118 -13.89 -8.81 -0.53
CA PRO A 118 -13.77 -7.80 0.52
C PRO A 118 -13.08 -8.29 1.81
N GLN A 119 -13.11 -9.59 2.12
CA GLN A 119 -12.40 -10.12 3.30
C GLN A 119 -10.91 -10.22 3.02
N ALA A 120 -10.51 -10.69 1.83
CA ALA A 120 -9.12 -10.67 1.39
C ALA A 120 -8.56 -9.24 1.38
N GLN A 121 -9.34 -8.26 0.91
CA GLN A 121 -8.97 -6.84 0.93
C GLN A 121 -8.75 -6.31 2.36
N GLU A 122 -9.59 -6.72 3.33
CA GLU A 122 -9.41 -6.37 4.75
C GLU A 122 -8.06 -6.88 5.25
N MET A 123 -7.74 -8.15 4.97
CA MET A 123 -6.47 -8.76 5.38
C MET A 123 -5.26 -8.09 4.72
N ILE A 124 -5.37 -7.73 3.44
CA ILE A 124 -4.30 -7.01 2.72
C ILE A 124 -4.06 -5.63 3.34
N LEU A 125 -5.12 -4.90 3.67
CA LEU A 125 -5.00 -3.59 4.33
C LEU A 125 -4.40 -3.71 5.73
N GLU A 126 -4.85 -4.68 6.53
CA GLU A 126 -4.27 -4.94 7.86
C GLU A 126 -2.77 -5.26 7.77
N GLN A 127 -2.37 -6.02 6.75
CA GLN A 127 -0.96 -6.30 6.48
C GLN A 127 -0.18 -5.04 6.10
N PHE A 128 -0.70 -4.20 5.21
CA PHE A 128 -0.04 -2.94 4.84
C PHE A 128 0.11 -1.99 6.03
N ILE A 129 -0.88 -1.94 6.92
CA ILE A 129 -0.83 -1.16 8.17
C ILE A 129 0.26 -1.70 9.10
N ALA A 130 0.43 -3.02 9.20
CA ALA A 130 1.41 -3.62 10.09
C ALA A 130 2.86 -3.37 9.65
N GLU A 131 3.08 -3.05 8.37
CA GLU A 131 4.40 -2.81 7.79
C GLU A 131 4.75 -1.32 7.65
N ALA A 132 3.77 -0.43 7.73
CA ALA A 132 3.97 1.03 7.66
C ALA A 132 4.55 1.61 8.96
#